data_AF-X1I4I2-F1
#
_entry.id   AF-X1I4I2-F1
#
_cell.length_a   1.000
_cell.length_b   1.000
_cell.length_c   1.000
_cell.angle_alpha   90.00
_cell.angle_beta   90.00
_cell.angle_gamma   90.00
#
_symmetry.space_group_name_H-M   'P 1'
#
loop_
_entity.id
_entity.type
_entity.pdbx_description
1 polymer ?
#
loop_
_entity_poly.entity_id
_entity_poly.type
_entity_poly.pdbx_seq_one_letter_code
_entity_poly.pdbx_strand_id
1 'polypeptide(L)'
;QTIARGDTVWTYSGTPAIDQTSAALLEHVWRMWARGVGGHCEWLTVRPGPDPWFDCDGAETGMIYPGERFGIAGPIPSARLKVQRNAVQDVNLIDARARAEGRLEEVRSAMGDSTPVTLWQDPPPVVLAEPPENWDSINLSATQDDNMARHAGLDALWWAPIRRAAMGEEAKS
;
A
#
# COMPACT_ATOMS: atom_id res chain seq x y z
N GLN A 1 -7.44 13.99 9.02
CA GLN A 1 -7.03 14.34 10.39
C GLN A 1 -5.51 14.33 10.44
N THR A 2 -4.88 15.49 10.39
CA THR A 2 -3.42 15.62 10.50
C THR A 2 -3.00 15.22 11.91
N ILE A 3 -1.86 14.56 12.04
CA ILE A 3 -1.19 14.40 13.32
C ILE A 3 -0.89 15.81 13.82
N ALA A 4 -1.70 16.32 14.75
CA ALA A 4 -1.74 17.72 15.13
C ALA A 4 -0.39 18.26 15.67
N ARG A 5 0.52 17.36 16.01
CA ARG A 5 1.86 17.66 16.53
C ARG A 5 2.95 17.77 15.45
N GLY A 6 2.62 17.48 14.19
CA GLY A 6 3.58 17.47 13.08
C GLY A 6 4.46 16.22 13.03
N ASP A 7 4.13 15.15 13.75
CA ASP A 7 4.89 13.90 13.67
C ASP A 7 4.69 13.23 12.31
N THR A 8 5.73 12.51 11.85
CA THR A 8 5.63 11.65 10.68
C THR A 8 5.31 10.23 11.13
N VAL A 9 4.16 9.71 10.71
CA VAL A 9 3.80 8.30 10.92
C VAL A 9 4.07 7.49 9.67
N TRP A 10 4.68 6.33 9.88
CA TRP A 10 4.92 5.31 8.88
C TRP A 10 4.22 4.02 9.29
N THR A 11 3.73 3.29 8.30
CA THR A 11 3.26 1.91 8.49
C THR A 11 4.17 0.94 7.76
N TYR A 12 4.09 -0.34 8.11
CA TYR A 12 4.79 -1.38 7.36
C TYR A 12 3.89 -2.58 7.05
N SER A 13 4.23 -3.31 5.99
CA SER A 13 3.57 -4.56 5.60
C SER A 13 4.59 -5.53 4.97
N GLY A 14 4.11 -6.66 4.48
CA GLY A 14 4.83 -7.52 3.54
C GLY A 14 4.36 -7.31 2.11
N THR A 15 5.05 -7.98 1.18
CA THR A 15 4.67 -7.95 -0.23
C THR A 15 3.83 -9.17 -0.59
N PRO A 16 2.88 -9.06 -1.54
CA PRO A 16 2.20 -10.21 -2.08
C PRO A 16 3.20 -11.15 -2.77
N ALA A 17 2.87 -12.43 -2.75
CA ALA A 17 3.62 -13.47 -3.44
C ALA A 17 3.66 -13.22 -4.95
N ILE A 18 4.64 -13.79 -5.65
CA ILE A 18 4.84 -13.59 -7.10
C ILE A 18 3.66 -14.09 -7.96
N ASP A 19 2.87 -15.01 -7.45
CA ASP A 19 1.68 -15.58 -8.08
C ASP A 19 0.39 -14.83 -7.72
N GLN A 20 0.46 -13.86 -6.80
CA GLN A 20 -0.64 -12.99 -6.43
C GLN A 20 -0.68 -11.71 -7.27
N THR A 21 -1.83 -11.03 -7.25
CA THR A 21 -2.00 -9.76 -7.97
C THR A 21 -1.05 -8.68 -7.45
N SER A 22 -0.27 -8.09 -8.35
CA SER A 22 0.62 -6.97 -7.99
C SER A 22 -0.14 -5.71 -7.59
N ALA A 23 -1.44 -5.62 -7.89
CA ALA A 23 -2.28 -4.50 -7.46
C ALA A 23 -2.44 -4.41 -5.93
N ALA A 24 -2.25 -5.52 -5.20
CA ALA A 24 -2.27 -5.53 -3.74
C ALA A 24 -1.18 -4.63 -3.12
N LEU A 25 -0.02 -4.50 -3.78
CA LEU A 25 1.07 -3.60 -3.34
C LEU A 25 0.65 -2.13 -3.29
N LEU A 26 -0.28 -1.76 -4.17
CA LEU A 26 -0.67 -0.37 -4.38
C LEU A 26 -1.56 0.14 -3.26
N GLU A 27 -2.18 -0.78 -2.53
CA GLU A 27 -3.16 -0.45 -1.51
C GLU A 27 -2.54 0.28 -0.32
N HIS A 28 -1.34 -0.14 0.10
CA HIS A 28 -0.64 0.53 1.19
C HIS A 28 -0.23 1.95 0.78
N VAL A 29 0.25 2.14 -0.45
CA VAL A 29 0.59 3.46 -1.00
C VAL A 29 -0.66 4.36 -1.00
N TRP A 30 -1.78 3.85 -1.50
CA TRP A 30 -3.06 4.57 -1.53
C TRP A 30 -3.54 4.97 -0.15
N ARG A 31 -3.67 3.99 0.76
CA ARG A 31 -4.20 4.21 2.11
C ARG A 31 -3.39 5.28 2.82
N MET A 32 -2.06 5.26 2.72
CA MET A 32 -1.23 6.26 3.40
C MET A 32 -1.47 7.67 2.85
N TRP A 33 -1.46 7.83 1.53
CA TRP A 33 -1.68 9.14 0.93
C TRP A 33 -3.09 9.67 1.21
N ALA A 34 -4.13 8.85 0.99
CA ALA A 34 -5.53 9.26 1.14
C ALA A 34 -5.89 9.56 2.61
N ARG A 35 -5.27 8.87 3.58
CA ARG A 35 -5.43 9.16 5.02
C ARG A 35 -4.65 10.39 5.49
N GLY A 36 -3.73 10.91 4.68
CA GLY A 36 -2.80 11.96 5.08
C GLY A 36 -1.69 11.48 6.03
N VAL A 37 -1.30 10.21 5.93
CA VAL A 37 -0.20 9.58 6.70
C VAL A 37 1.12 9.71 5.92
N GLY A 38 2.24 9.77 6.64
CA GLY A 38 3.55 10.11 6.09
C GLY A 38 4.14 9.10 5.10
N GLY A 39 3.78 7.82 5.22
CA GLY A 39 4.20 6.82 4.25
C GLY A 39 4.09 5.37 4.72
N HIS A 40 4.66 4.49 3.90
CA HIS A 40 4.65 3.05 4.09
C HIS A 40 6.01 2.48 3.68
N CYS A 41 6.44 1.41 4.36
CA CYS A 41 7.60 0.63 3.97
C CYS A 41 7.31 -0.88 4.03
N GLU A 42 7.99 -1.65 3.19
CA GLU A 42 7.96 -3.11 3.32
C GLU A 42 8.95 -3.55 4.41
N TRP A 43 8.55 -4.51 5.24
CA TRP A 43 9.39 -4.98 6.36
C TRP A 43 10.69 -5.65 5.88
N LEU A 44 10.66 -6.30 4.71
CA LEU A 44 11.82 -6.96 4.10
C LEU A 44 11.69 -7.04 2.58
N THR A 45 12.74 -6.62 1.86
CA THR A 45 12.72 -6.55 0.37
C THR A 45 13.89 -7.25 -0.31
N VAL A 46 14.86 -7.79 0.46
CA VAL A 46 16.14 -8.30 -0.05
C VAL A 46 16.37 -9.79 0.18
N ARG A 47 15.36 -10.52 0.68
CA ARG A 47 15.48 -11.95 0.99
C ARG A 47 14.42 -12.78 0.24
N PRO A 48 14.48 -12.87 -1.10
CA PRO A 48 13.47 -13.56 -1.90
C PRO A 48 13.43 -15.10 -1.72
N GLY A 49 14.36 -15.67 -0.95
CA GLY A 49 14.51 -17.12 -0.75
C GLY A 49 15.86 -17.64 -1.24
N PRO A 50 16.15 -18.95 -1.06
CA PRO A 50 17.43 -19.56 -1.42
C PRO A 50 17.63 -19.72 -2.93
N ASP A 51 16.59 -20.07 -3.70
CA ASP A 51 16.63 -20.10 -5.17
C ASP A 51 15.40 -19.39 -5.78
N PRO A 52 15.38 -18.05 -5.72
CA PRO A 52 14.20 -17.27 -6.10
C PRO A 52 13.94 -17.26 -7.62
N TRP A 53 14.80 -17.89 -8.42
CA TRP A 53 14.70 -17.92 -9.87
C TRP A 53 14.05 -19.19 -10.40
N PHE A 54 14.31 -20.33 -9.76
CA PHE A 54 13.88 -21.64 -10.27
C PHE A 54 13.12 -22.50 -9.24
N ASP A 55 13.22 -22.18 -7.95
CA ASP A 55 12.52 -22.88 -6.86
C ASP A 55 12.01 -21.84 -5.84
N CYS A 56 11.08 -21.01 -6.30
CA CYS A 56 10.58 -19.85 -5.57
C CYS A 56 9.26 -20.17 -4.87
N ASP A 57 9.27 -20.12 -3.53
CA ASP A 57 8.07 -20.19 -2.69
C ASP A 57 7.50 -18.78 -2.45
N GLY A 58 6.94 -18.18 -3.50
CA GLY A 58 6.24 -16.89 -3.44
C GLY A 58 7.11 -15.62 -3.34
N ALA A 59 8.29 -15.67 -2.71
CA ALA A 59 9.20 -14.51 -2.53
C ALA A 59 8.52 -13.25 -1.95
N GLU A 60 7.64 -13.43 -0.95
CA GLU A 60 6.91 -12.36 -0.24
C GLU A 60 7.81 -11.39 0.54
N THR A 61 9.07 -11.78 0.75
CA THR A 61 10.10 -11.02 1.50
C THR A 61 11.22 -10.50 0.60
N GLY A 62 11.06 -10.63 -0.72
CA GLY A 62 12.04 -10.18 -1.69
C GLY A 62 11.41 -9.50 -2.88
N MET A 63 11.70 -8.21 -3.05
CA MET A 63 11.38 -7.43 -4.26
C MET A 63 12.61 -7.19 -5.14
N ILE A 64 13.78 -7.52 -4.61
CA ILE A 64 15.09 -7.36 -5.24
C ILE A 64 15.75 -8.74 -5.29
N TYR A 65 16.22 -9.12 -6.47
CA TYR A 65 16.71 -10.47 -6.74
C TYR A 65 18.20 -10.44 -7.12
N PRO A 66 18.97 -11.51 -6.83
CA PRO A 66 20.39 -11.57 -7.18
C PRO A 66 20.61 -11.77 -8.69
N GLY A 67 21.42 -10.90 -9.33
CA GLY A 67 21.66 -10.96 -10.78
C GLY A 67 22.77 -11.90 -11.24
N GLU A 68 23.58 -12.42 -10.32
CA GLU A 68 24.80 -13.19 -10.63
C GLU A 68 24.56 -14.39 -11.55
N ARG A 69 23.44 -15.11 -11.37
CA ARG A 69 23.06 -16.26 -12.21
C ARG A 69 22.83 -15.91 -13.69
N PHE A 70 22.57 -14.65 -13.99
CA PHE A 70 22.38 -14.14 -15.35
C PHE A 70 23.57 -13.33 -15.86
N GLY A 71 24.71 -13.35 -15.16
CA GLY A 71 25.87 -12.52 -15.49
C GLY A 71 25.64 -11.02 -15.28
N ILE A 72 24.61 -10.64 -14.52
CA ILE A 72 24.31 -9.25 -14.18
C ILE A 72 24.99 -8.92 -12.86
N ALA A 73 25.87 -7.91 -12.87
CA ALA A 73 26.50 -7.42 -11.67
C ALA A 73 25.46 -6.72 -10.77
N GLY A 74 25.22 -7.26 -9.58
CA GLY A 74 24.38 -6.66 -8.55
C GLY A 74 22.88 -7.04 -8.62
N PRO A 75 22.04 -6.29 -7.90
CA PRO A 75 20.62 -6.62 -7.73
C PRO A 75 19.76 -6.30 -8.96
N ILE A 76 18.75 -7.13 -9.20
CA ILE A 76 17.72 -6.95 -10.22
C ILE A 76 16.40 -6.55 -9.54
N PRO A 77 15.82 -5.38 -9.88
CA PRO A 77 14.52 -4.97 -9.34
C PRO A 77 13.37 -5.75 -9.99
N SER A 78 12.46 -6.28 -9.17
CA SER A 78 11.26 -6.97 -9.65
C SER A 78 10.27 -6.02 -10.34
N ALA A 79 9.33 -6.60 -11.10
CA ALA A 79 8.16 -5.88 -11.60
C ALA A 79 7.34 -5.29 -10.44
N ARG A 80 7.17 -6.04 -9.35
CA ARG A 80 6.50 -5.61 -8.11
C ARG A 80 7.09 -4.29 -7.58
N LEU A 81 8.41 -4.16 -7.52
CA LEU A 81 9.08 -2.92 -7.08
C LEU A 81 8.82 -1.75 -8.02
N LYS A 82 8.84 -2.00 -9.33
CA LYS A 82 8.57 -0.96 -10.34
C LYS A 82 7.11 -0.49 -10.29
N VAL A 83 6.17 -1.40 -10.01
CA VAL A 83 4.74 -1.11 -9.84
C VAL A 83 4.52 -0.23 -8.61
N GLN A 84 5.08 -0.58 -7.46
CA GLN A 84 4.99 0.25 -6.24
C GLN A 84 5.64 1.63 -6.44
N ARG A 85 6.82 1.69 -7.09
CA ARG A 85 7.46 2.96 -7.44
C ARG A 85 6.55 3.85 -8.30
N ASN A 86 5.90 3.29 -9.31
CA ASN A 86 4.99 4.04 -10.18
C ASN A 86 3.80 4.60 -9.39
N ALA A 87 3.23 3.81 -8.48
CA ALA A 87 2.15 4.28 -7.63
C ALA A 87 2.58 5.46 -6.75
N VAL A 88 3.77 5.40 -6.13
CA VAL A 88 4.33 6.53 -5.37
C VAL A 88 4.46 7.78 -6.24
N GLN A 89 4.91 7.63 -7.50
CA GLN A 89 4.99 8.75 -8.43
C GLN A 89 3.60 9.32 -8.77
N ASP A 90 2.60 8.46 -8.98
CA ASP A 90 1.22 8.87 -9.28
C ASP A 90 0.63 9.72 -8.14
N VAL A 91 0.67 9.23 -6.90
CA VAL A 91 0.16 10.00 -5.76
C VAL A 91 0.97 11.27 -5.52
N ASN A 92 2.28 11.28 -5.73
CA ASN A 92 3.07 12.51 -5.62
C ASN A 92 2.67 13.57 -6.65
N LEU A 93 2.36 13.17 -7.88
CA LEU A 93 1.88 14.10 -8.92
C LEU A 93 0.50 14.69 -8.57
N ILE A 94 -0.40 13.85 -8.03
CA ILE A 94 -1.72 14.28 -7.57
C ILE A 94 -1.58 15.24 -6.38
N ASP A 95 -0.78 14.85 -5.37
CA ASP A 95 -0.55 15.64 -4.15
C ASP A 95 0.05 17.01 -4.48
N ALA A 96 1.09 17.05 -5.31
CA ALA A 96 1.75 18.29 -5.69
C ALA A 96 0.79 19.25 -6.42
N ARG A 97 -0.02 18.74 -7.35
CA ARG A 97 -1.02 19.54 -8.07
C ARG A 97 -2.11 20.06 -7.12
N ALA A 98 -2.67 19.18 -6.29
CA ALA A 98 -3.71 19.55 -5.36
C ALA A 98 -3.23 20.57 -4.31
N ARG A 99 -1.96 20.48 -3.88
CA ARG A 99 -1.32 21.49 -3.02
C ARG A 99 -1.14 22.82 -3.73
N ALA A 100 -0.67 22.82 -4.98
CA ALA A 100 -0.49 24.04 -5.76
C ALA A 100 -1.81 24.79 -5.96
N GLU A 101 -2.93 24.06 -6.03
CA GLU A 101 -4.28 24.61 -6.14
C GLU A 101 -4.95 24.91 -4.78
N GLY A 102 -4.33 24.52 -3.66
CA GLY A 102 -4.93 24.67 -2.32
C GLY A 102 -6.12 23.73 -2.06
N ARG A 103 -6.27 22.64 -2.82
CA ARG A 103 -7.42 21.70 -2.79
C ARG A 103 -7.08 20.30 -2.32
N LEU A 104 -5.97 20.12 -1.60
CA LEU A 104 -5.48 18.78 -1.22
C LEU A 104 -6.53 17.90 -0.52
N GLU A 105 -7.23 18.45 0.46
CA GLU A 105 -8.22 17.69 1.24
C GLU A 105 -9.48 17.37 0.41
N GLU A 106 -9.92 18.29 -0.46
CA GLU A 106 -11.02 18.05 -1.40
C GLU A 106 -10.67 16.91 -2.37
N VAL A 107 -9.46 16.96 -2.95
CA VAL A 107 -8.98 15.93 -3.88
C VAL A 107 -8.88 14.58 -3.16
N ARG A 108 -8.31 14.53 -1.95
CA ARG A 108 -8.25 13.29 -1.15
C ARG A 108 -9.63 12.73 -0.85
N SER A 109 -10.61 13.57 -0.50
CA SER A 109 -11.97 13.14 -0.24
C SER A 109 -12.61 12.53 -1.50
N ALA A 110 -12.64 13.27 -2.61
CA ALA A 110 -13.25 12.82 -3.86
C ALA A 110 -12.60 11.55 -4.41
N MET A 111 -11.28 11.45 -4.29
CA MET A 111 -10.50 10.29 -4.68
C MET A 111 -10.72 9.09 -3.74
N GLY A 112 -10.85 9.35 -2.43
CA GLY A 112 -11.24 8.35 -1.42
C GLY A 112 -12.60 7.73 -1.72
N ASP A 113 -13.59 8.55 -2.07
CA ASP A 113 -14.95 8.10 -2.35
C ASP A 113 -15.07 7.30 -3.65
N SER A 114 -14.18 7.54 -4.62
CA SER A 114 -14.20 6.89 -5.94
C SER A 114 -13.31 5.63 -6.04
N THR A 115 -12.51 5.35 -5.01
CA THR A 115 -11.59 4.21 -5.01
C THR A 115 -12.15 3.08 -4.14
N PRO A 116 -12.21 1.83 -4.63
CA PRO A 116 -12.84 0.71 -3.91
C PRO A 116 -12.01 0.18 -2.72
N VAL A 117 -11.09 0.97 -2.18
CA VAL A 117 -10.23 0.59 -1.06
C VAL A 117 -10.73 1.26 0.22
N THR A 118 -11.06 0.44 1.21
CA THR A 118 -11.44 0.93 2.54
C THR A 118 -10.32 1.74 3.18
N LEU A 119 -10.59 3.02 3.44
CA LEU A 119 -9.64 3.91 4.11
C LEU A 119 -9.68 3.78 5.62
N TRP A 120 -10.84 3.66 6.26
CA TRP A 120 -10.94 3.57 7.71
C TRP A 120 -11.76 2.35 8.09
N GLN A 121 -11.40 1.74 9.22
CA GLN A 121 -12.12 0.62 9.80
C GLN A 121 -12.69 1.06 11.13
N ASP A 122 -13.86 0.52 11.45
CA ASP A 122 -14.38 0.65 12.79
C ASP A 122 -13.42 -0.03 13.77
N PRO A 123 -13.04 0.65 14.86
CA PRO A 123 -12.17 0.05 15.86
C PRO A 123 -12.85 -1.19 16.47
N PRO A 124 -12.09 -2.23 16.83
CA PRO A 124 -12.62 -3.38 17.55
C PRO A 124 -13.37 -2.91 18.81
N PRO A 125 -14.47 -3.58 19.22
CA PRO A 125 -15.23 -3.15 20.39
C PRO A 125 -14.40 -2.97 21.67
N VAL A 126 -13.39 -3.81 21.89
CA VAL A 126 -12.49 -3.71 23.06
C VAL A 126 -11.69 -2.40 23.06
N VAL A 127 -11.30 -1.88 21.89
CA VAL A 127 -10.56 -0.61 21.77
C VAL A 127 -11.42 0.58 22.20
N LEU A 128 -12.75 0.47 22.08
CA LEU A 128 -13.69 1.49 22.53
C LEU A 128 -14.07 1.34 24.02
N ALA A 129 -13.98 0.13 24.57
CA ALA A 129 -14.53 -0.21 25.88
C ALA A 129 -13.47 -0.26 27.00
N GLU A 130 -12.23 -0.62 26.68
CA GLU A 130 -11.21 -0.95 27.66
C GLU A 130 -9.91 -0.18 27.43
N PRO A 131 -9.14 0.12 28.50
CA PRO A 131 -7.86 0.79 28.35
C PRO A 131 -6.81 -0.14 27.71
N PRO A 132 -5.76 0.41 27.06
CA PRO A 132 -4.80 -0.37 26.26
C PRO A 132 -4.10 -1.52 26.99
N GLU A 133 -3.91 -1.40 28.31
CA GLU A 133 -3.31 -2.45 29.15
C GLU A 133 -4.13 -3.74 29.23
N ASN A 134 -5.42 -3.70 28.87
CA ASN A 134 -6.29 -4.88 28.83
C ASN A 134 -6.45 -5.46 27.42
N TRP A 135 -5.83 -4.86 26.41
CA TRP A 135 -5.89 -5.38 25.06
C TRP A 135 -4.96 -6.59 24.93
N ASP A 136 -5.47 -7.67 24.35
CA ASP A 136 -4.71 -8.88 24.08
C ASP A 136 -5.00 -9.41 22.67
N SER A 137 -4.21 -10.40 22.23
CA SER A 137 -4.40 -10.96 20.91
C SER A 137 -5.78 -11.60 20.73
N ILE A 138 -6.42 -12.10 21.77
CA ILE A 138 -7.71 -12.79 21.68
C ILE A 138 -8.84 -11.76 21.48
N ASN A 139 -8.89 -10.72 22.31
CA ASN A 139 -9.90 -9.68 22.23
C ASN A 139 -9.71 -8.70 21.06
N LEU A 140 -8.50 -8.65 20.48
CA LEU A 140 -8.21 -7.97 19.21
C LEU A 140 -8.41 -8.86 17.97
N SER A 141 -8.19 -10.18 18.07
CA SER A 141 -8.14 -11.12 16.93
C SER A 141 -9.43 -11.24 16.12
N ALA A 142 -10.58 -10.84 16.67
CA ALA A 142 -11.84 -10.82 15.94
C ALA A 142 -11.83 -9.90 14.69
N THR A 143 -10.71 -9.20 14.41
CA THR A 143 -10.60 -8.19 13.34
C THR A 143 -9.33 -8.27 12.47
N GLN A 144 -8.34 -9.11 12.81
CA GLN A 144 -7.06 -9.15 12.10
C GLN A 144 -7.06 -10.10 10.89
N ASP A 145 -7.74 -11.25 10.96
CA ASP A 145 -7.75 -12.24 9.87
C ASP A 145 -8.75 -11.89 8.75
N ASP A 146 -9.89 -11.28 9.08
CA ASP A 146 -10.84 -10.70 8.11
C ASP A 146 -10.19 -9.60 7.24
N ASN A 147 -9.10 -9.03 7.75
CA ASN A 147 -8.42 -7.87 7.18
C ASN A 147 -7.65 -8.21 5.90
N MET A 148 -7.15 -9.44 5.75
CA MET A 148 -6.51 -9.89 4.50
C MET A 148 -7.53 -10.44 3.49
N ALA A 149 -8.66 -10.97 3.96
CA ALA A 149 -9.69 -11.56 3.10
C ALA A 149 -10.46 -10.53 2.26
N ARG A 150 -10.64 -9.29 2.75
CA ARG A 150 -11.36 -8.22 2.03
C ARG A 150 -10.66 -7.73 0.75
N HIS A 151 -9.40 -8.12 0.56
CA HIS A 151 -8.60 -7.77 -0.62
C HIS A 151 -8.79 -8.75 -1.77
N ALA A 152 -9.36 -9.93 -1.50
CA ALA A 152 -9.51 -11.03 -2.47
C ALA A 152 -10.45 -10.72 -3.64
N GLY A 153 -11.12 -9.57 -3.64
CA GLY A 153 -12.07 -9.15 -4.68
C GLY A 153 -11.76 -7.81 -5.36
N LEU A 154 -10.61 -7.19 -5.09
CA LEU A 154 -10.25 -5.95 -5.80
C LEU A 154 -9.91 -6.27 -7.26
N ASP A 155 -10.56 -5.56 -8.18
CA ASP A 155 -10.25 -5.62 -9.61
C ASP A 155 -8.76 -5.32 -9.82
N ALA A 156 -8.04 -6.13 -10.62
CA ALA A 156 -6.61 -5.94 -10.86
C ALA A 156 -6.27 -4.54 -11.44
N LEU A 157 -7.26 -3.83 -12.00
CA LEU A 157 -7.17 -2.48 -12.55
C LEU A 157 -7.74 -1.40 -11.63
N TRP A 158 -8.00 -1.68 -10.34
CA TRP A 158 -8.56 -0.69 -9.41
C TRP A 158 -7.72 0.61 -9.31
N TRP A 159 -6.42 0.56 -9.64
CA TRP A 159 -5.53 1.72 -9.68
C TRP A 159 -5.71 2.62 -10.92
N ALA A 160 -6.35 2.15 -11.98
CA ALA A 160 -6.44 2.87 -13.25
C ALA A 160 -7.04 4.28 -13.13
N PRO A 161 -8.09 4.55 -12.31
CA PRO A 161 -8.57 5.91 -12.07
C PRO A 161 -7.50 6.83 -11.45
N ILE A 162 -6.71 6.32 -10.51
CA ILE A 162 -5.62 7.07 -9.85
C ILE A 162 -4.53 7.41 -10.86
N ARG A 163 -4.15 6.45 -11.70
CA ARG A 163 -3.19 6.70 -12.78
C ARG A 163 -3.68 7.77 -13.76
N ARG A 164 -4.96 7.73 -14.17
CA ARG A 164 -5.55 8.77 -15.04
C ARG A 164 -5.52 10.14 -14.39
N ALA A 165 -5.90 10.23 -13.11
CA ALA A 165 -5.81 11.47 -12.35
C ALA A 165 -4.38 12.02 -12.30
N ALA A 166 -3.38 11.16 -12.06
CA ALA A 166 -1.97 11.53 -12.06
C ALA A 166 -1.49 12.07 -13.41
N MET A 167 -1.98 11.52 -14.51
CA MET A 167 -1.70 11.98 -15.88
C MET A 167 -2.45 13.26 -16.28
N GLY A 168 -3.37 13.75 -15.44
CA GLY A 168 -4.18 14.94 -15.74
C GLY A 168 -5.39 14.66 -16.62
N GLU A 169 -5.75 13.39 -16.78
CA GLU A 169 -7.00 13.01 -17.46
C GLU A 169 -8.16 13.16 -16.49
N GLU A 170 -9.11 14.04 -16.80
CA GLU A 170 -10.36 14.12 -16.04
C GLU A 170 -11.15 12.82 -16.19
N ALA A 171 -11.73 12.34 -15.09
CA ALA A 171 -12.70 11.26 -15.15
C ALA A 171 -13.88 11.75 -16.00
N LYS A 172 -14.00 11.26 -17.23
CA LYS A 172 -15.22 11.46 -18.02
C LYS A 172 -16.38 10.89 -17.21
N SER A 173 -17.27 11.80 -16.79
CA SER A 173 -18.60 11.50 -16.24
C SER A 173 -19.41 10.65 -17.21
#